data_AF-A0A3D0D3D0-F1
#
_entry.id   AF-A0A3D0D3D0-F1
#
_cell.length_a   1.000
_cell.length_b   1.000
_cell.length_c   1.000
_cell.angle_alpha   90.00
_cell.angle_beta   90.00
_cell.angle_gamma   90.00
#
_symmetry.space_group_name_H-M   'P 1'
#
loop_
_entity.id
_entity.type
_entity.pdbx_description
1 polymer ?
#
loop_
_entity_poly.entity_id
_entity_poly.type
_entity_poly.pdbx_seq_one_letter_code
_entity_poly.pdbx_strand_id
1 'polypeptide(L)' 'MKATADAGANIALIKYWGARDAALHLPLNDTVSFTLDTARTTTTVTFDPELPADTLEIGG' A
#
# COMPACT_ATOMS: atom_id res chain seq x y z
N MET A 1 15.44 12.95 7.75
CA MET A 1 15.82 11.82 6.86
C MET A 1 14.75 11.71 5.78
N LYS A 2 15.11 11.49 4.51
CA LYS A 2 14.13 11.45 3.39
C LYS A 2 14.37 10.22 2.52
N ALA A 3 13.30 9.51 2.18
CA ALA A 3 13.34 8.36 1.29
C ALA A 3 12.17 8.39 0.31
N THR A 4 12.41 7.94 -0.91
CA THR A 4 11.40 7.83 -1.97
C THR A 4 11.39 6.41 -2.47
N ALA A 5 10.20 5.83 -2.60
CA ALA A 5 9.99 4.48 -3.10
C ALA A 5 8.87 4.48 -4.14
N ASP A 6 8.88 3.45 -4.96
CA ASP A 6 7.91 3.27 -6.02
C ASP A 6 7.32 1.85 -5.95
N ALA A 7 6.00 1.75 -6.01
CA ALA A 7 5.26 0.50 -5.93
C ALA A 7 4.27 0.33 -7.10
N GLY A 8 4.20 -0.87 -7.67
CA GLY A 8 3.24 -1.22 -8.71
C GLY A 8 1.92 -1.75 -8.13
N ALA A 9 0.80 -1.37 -8.75
CA ALA A 9 -0.50 -1.95 -8.44
C ALA A 9 -0.56 -3.42 -8.88
N ASN A 10 -1.50 -4.19 -8.32
CA ASN A 10 -1.70 -5.60 -8.68
C ASN A 10 -3.15 -5.90 -9.04
N ILE A 11 -3.37 -6.96 -9.83
CA ILE A 11 -4.69 -7.49 -10.16
C ILE A 11 -4.76 -8.96 -9.75
N ALA A 12 -5.74 -9.30 -8.92
CA ALA A 12 -5.96 -10.66 -8.43
C ALA A 12 -6.49 -11.59 -9.52
N LEU A 13 -5.78 -12.70 -9.77
CA LEU A 13 -6.26 -13.85 -10.54
C LEU A 13 -7.14 -14.75 -9.68
N ILE A 14 -6.63 -15.14 -8.50
CA ILE A 14 -7.43 -15.78 -7.45
C ILE A 14 -7.81 -14.70 -6.44
N LYS A 15 -9.12 -14.53 -6.23
CA LYS A 15 -9.67 -13.37 -5.52
C LYS A 15 -9.45 -13.45 -4.02
N TYR A 16 -9.05 -12.32 -3.44
CA TYR A 16 -9.20 -12.03 -2.02
C TYR A 16 -10.67 -11.68 -1.77
N TRP A 17 -11.41 -12.52 -1.04
CA TRP A 17 -12.78 -12.18 -0.65
C TRP A 17 -13.20 -12.84 0.66
N GLY A 18 -13.57 -12.01 1.64
CA GLY A 18 -13.96 -12.44 2.97
C GLY A 18 -12.79 -12.51 3.96
N ALA A 19 -13.07 -12.15 5.21
CA ALA A 19 -12.09 -12.10 6.28
C ALA A 19 -12.42 -13.16 7.35
N ARG A 20 -11.42 -13.98 7.68
CA ARG A 20 -11.47 -14.88 8.83
C ARG A 20 -11.35 -14.10 10.13
N ASP A 21 -10.47 -13.10 10.12
CA ASP A 21 -10.27 -12.14 11.20
C ASP A 21 -10.05 -10.76 10.60
N ALA A 22 -11.01 -9.86 10.79
CA ALA A 22 -10.96 -8.51 10.22
C ALA A 22 -10.01 -7.57 10.98
N ALA A 23 -9.76 -7.80 12.28
CA ALA A 23 -8.88 -6.95 13.07
C ALA A 23 -7.40 -7.17 12.69
N LEU A 24 -7.05 -8.42 12.37
CA LEU A 24 -5.72 -8.80 11.91
C LEU A 24 -5.57 -8.84 10.38
N HIS A 25 -6.64 -8.54 9.62
CA HIS A 25 -6.69 -8.66 8.15
C HIS A 25 -6.34 -10.07 7.62
N LEU A 26 -6.78 -11.14 8.30
CA LEU A 26 -6.54 -12.52 7.86
C LEU A 26 -7.60 -12.99 6.85
N PRO A 27 -7.21 -13.43 5.64
CA PRO A 27 -8.15 -13.93 4.64
C PRO A 27 -8.78 -15.28 5.02
N LEU A 28 -9.91 -15.59 4.38
CA LEU A 28 -10.48 -16.94 4.36
C LEU A 28 -9.74 -17.90 3.43
N ASN A 29 -9.09 -17.38 2.37
CA ASN A 29 -8.39 -18.18 1.36
C ASN A 29 -7.13 -17.48 0.87
N ASP A 30 -6.18 -18.28 0.38
CA ASP A 30 -5.01 -17.76 -0.31
C ASP A 30 -5.40 -17.09 -1.64
N THR A 31 -4.54 -16.19 -2.10
CA THR A 31 -4.78 -15.37 -3.29
C THR A 31 -3.54 -15.32 -4.14
N VAL A 32 -3.71 -15.10 -5.44
CA VAL A 32 -2.62 -14.98 -6.41
C VAL A 32 -2.94 -13.81 -7.31
N SER A 33 -2.00 -12.89 -7.44
CA SER A 33 -2.10 -11.70 -8.30
C SER A 33 -0.86 -11.55 -9.16
N PHE A 34 -0.95 -10.68 -10.17
CA PHE A 34 0.21 -10.21 -10.92
C PHE A 34 0.35 -8.70 -10.74
N THR A 35 1.59 -8.23 -10.81
CA THR A 35 1.93 -6.81 -10.68
C THR A 35 1.87 -6.14 -12.04
N LEU A 36 1.28 -4.95 -12.10
CA LEU A 36 1.20 -4.12 -13.30
C LEU A 36 2.47 -3.29 -13.44
N ASP A 37 2.93 -3.13 -14.69
CA ASP A 37 4.13 -2.38 -14.99
C ASP A 37 3.92 -0.86 -14.90
N THR A 38 2.83 -0.35 -15.50
CA THR A 38 2.60 1.09 -15.70
C THR A 38 1.74 1.75 -14.61
N ALA A 39 0.89 1.00 -13.93
CA ALA A 39 0.04 1.51 -12.86
C ALA A 39 0.85 1.55 -11.56
N ARG A 40 1.53 2.67 -11.32
CA ARG A 40 2.49 2.83 -10.22
C ARG A 40 2.15 3.98 -9.30
N THR A 41 2.62 3.90 -8.07
CA THR A 41 2.51 4.96 -7.07
C THR A 41 3.90 5.27 -6.51
N THR A 42 4.33 6.52 -6.66
CA THR A 42 5.56 7.02 -6.07
C THR A 42 5.24 7.70 -4.74
N THR A 43 5.90 7.27 -3.67
CA THR A 43 5.70 7.80 -2.31
C THR A 43 7.01 8.30 -1.75
N THR A 44 6.99 9.49 -1.14
CA THR A 44 8.14 10.05 -0.44
C THR A 44 7.79 10.24 1.03
N VAL A 45 8.67 9.75 1.90
CA VAL A 45 8.55 9.92 3.35
C VAL A 45 9.71 10.77 3.84
N THR A 46 9.40 11.78 4.64
CA THR A 46 10.39 12.63 5.31
C THR A 46 10.11 12.62 6.80
N PHE A 47 11.13 12.27 7.58
CA PHE A 47 11.12 12.50 9.03
C PHE A 47 11.69 13.89 9.28
N ASP A 48 10.83 14.76 9.80
CA ASP A 48 11.11 16.14 10.17
C ASP A 48 10.73 16.36 11.64
N PRO A 49 11.70 16.64 12.54
CA PRO A 49 11.45 16.82 13.96
C PRO A 49 10.72 18.13 14.30
N GLU A 50 10.61 19.07 13.35
CA GLU A 50 9.91 20.34 13.55
C GLU A 50 8.41 20.22 13.27
N LEU A 51 7.96 19.11 12.67
CA LEU A 51 6.54 18.88 12.43
C LEU A 51 5.80 18.58 13.75
N PRO A 52 4.70 19.29 14.05
CA PRO A 52 3.94 19.07 15.27
C PRO A 52 3.11 17.77 15.25
N ALA A 53 2.91 17.18 14.07
CA ALA A 53 2.19 15.93 13.83
C ALA A 53 2.51 15.37 12.44
N ASP A 54 2.15 14.09 12.22
CA ASP A 54 2.24 13.46 10.91
C ASP A 54 1.30 14.14 9.90
N THR A 55 1.77 14.29 8.66
CA THR A 55 0.99 14.86 7.56
C THR A 55 1.00 13.91 6.36
N LEU A 56 -0.09 13.94 5.58
CA LEU A 56 -0.26 13.10 4.41
C LEU A 56 -0.92 13.91 3.29
N GLU A 57 -0.35 13.82 2.09
CA GLU A 57 -0.87 14.41 0.86
C GLU A 57 -0.99 13.29 -0.19
N ILE A 58 -2.12 13.21 -0.89
CA ILE A 58 -2.39 12.22 -1.94
C ILE A 58 -3.00 12.95 -3.13
N GLY A 59 -2.34 12.84 -4.30
CA GLY A 59 -2.84 13.39 -5.55
C GLY A 59 -2.41 14.82 -5.87
N GLY A 60 -1.65 15.46 -4.98
CA GLY A 60 -1.33 16.90 -5.07
C GLY A 60 -2.46 17.78 -4.55
#